data_AF-A0A377I222-F1
#
_entry.id   AF-A0A377I222-F1
#
_cell.length_a   1.000
_cell.length_b   1.000
_cell.length_c   1.000
_cell.angle_alpha   90.00
_cell.angle_beta   90.00
_cell.angle_gamma   90.00
#
_symmetry.space_group_name_H-M   'P 1'
#
loop_
_entity.id
_entity.type
_entity.pdbx_description
1 polymer ?
#
loop_
_entity_poly.entity_id
_entity_poly.type
_entity_poly.pdbx_seq_one_letter_code
_entity_poly.pdbx_strand_id
1 'polypeptide(L)'
;MQKKSISLFPLVNNYLFFQLFFYFSGIFIFILFLTFFLSNLDDRKLIPLVENDITFLNNEITKLKHRYDFDEVFEKDLSIHTPSGLELILVDQQTNIVSGMEQSNIRPLLSFLYQTEDNGVPMARSFDDLRINGHFY
;
A
#
# COMPACT_ATOMS: atom_id res chain seq x y z
N MET A 1 -67.24 -9.77 36.33
CA MET A 1 -66.19 -10.18 35.36
C MET A 1 -65.26 -9.00 35.11
N GLN A 2 -64.07 -8.97 35.69
CA GLN A 2 -63.06 -7.94 35.42
C GLN A 2 -62.38 -8.24 34.07
N LYS A 3 -62.49 -7.31 33.12
CA LYS A 3 -61.68 -7.34 31.88
C LYS A 3 -60.23 -7.02 32.27
N LYS A 4 -59.34 -8.03 32.16
CA LYS A 4 -57.89 -7.83 32.22
C LYS A 4 -57.49 -6.95 31.02
N SER A 5 -57.14 -5.69 31.29
CA SER A 5 -56.53 -4.82 30.29
C SER A 5 -55.11 -5.34 30.04
N ILE A 6 -54.88 -5.91 28.87
CA ILE A 6 -53.56 -6.38 28.44
C ILE A 6 -52.76 -5.12 28.07
N SER A 7 -51.83 -4.74 28.94
CA SER A 7 -50.89 -3.65 28.67
C SER A 7 -49.97 -4.06 27.51
N LEU A 8 -50.16 -3.45 26.34
CA LEU A 8 -49.34 -3.65 25.14
C LEU A 8 -48.04 -2.83 25.17
N PHE A 9 -47.91 -1.90 26.12
CA PHE A 9 -46.73 -1.03 26.31
C PHE A 9 -45.38 -1.75 26.35
N PRO A 10 -45.17 -2.82 27.15
CA PRO A 10 -43.88 -3.50 27.19
C PRO A 10 -43.54 -4.21 25.87
N LEU A 11 -44.54 -4.65 25.13
CA LEU A 11 -44.35 -5.33 23.85
C LEU A 11 -43.93 -4.34 22.75
N VAL A 12 -44.56 -3.16 22.72
CA VAL A 12 -44.18 -2.05 21.82
C VAL A 12 -42.79 -1.52 22.17
N ASN A 13 -42.47 -1.41 23.47
CA ASN A 13 -41.17 -0.92 23.91
C ASN A 13 -40.04 -1.89 23.56
N ASN A 14 -40.28 -3.20 23.70
CA ASN A 14 -39.33 -4.23 23.27
C ASN A 14 -39.18 -4.23 21.74
N TYR A 15 -40.26 -4.11 20.98
CA TYR A 15 -40.20 -4.02 19.52
C TYR A 15 -39.37 -2.81 19.05
N LEU A 16 -39.62 -1.63 19.61
CA LEU A 16 -38.86 -0.42 19.32
C LEU A 16 -37.39 -0.56 19.71
N PHE A 17 -37.10 -1.19 20.85
CA PHE A 17 -35.73 -1.47 21.29
C PHE A 17 -35.02 -2.43 20.32
N PHE A 18 -35.66 -3.54 19.92
CA PHE A 18 -35.10 -4.47 18.95
C PHE A 18 -34.88 -3.82 17.59
N GLN A 19 -35.81 -2.98 17.14
CA GLN A 19 -35.70 -2.26 15.89
C GLN A 19 -34.53 -1.25 15.92
N LEU A 20 -34.41 -0.48 17.00
CA LEU A 20 -33.30 0.45 17.22
C LEU A 20 -31.96 -0.30 17.27
N PHE A 21 -31.90 -1.39 18.04
CA PHE A 21 -30.69 -2.21 18.16
C PHE A 21 -30.29 -2.81 16.81
N PHE A 22 -31.24 -3.29 16.01
CA PHE A 22 -30.96 -3.87 14.70
C PHE A 22 -30.42 -2.82 13.72
N TYR A 23 -31.06 -1.64 13.63
CA TYR A 23 -30.56 -0.55 12.78
C TYR A 23 -29.19 -0.06 13.22
N PHE A 24 -28.99 0.15 14.53
CA PHE A 24 -27.70 0.57 15.06
C PHE A 24 -26.61 -0.47 14.78
N SER A 25 -26.89 -1.75 15.04
CA SER A 25 -25.94 -2.83 14.79
C SER A 25 -25.62 -2.98 13.30
N GLY A 26 -26.62 -2.85 12.43
CA GLY A 26 -26.43 -2.86 10.98
C GLY A 26 -25.52 -1.72 10.50
N ILE A 27 -25.78 -0.50 10.96
CA ILE A 27 -24.94 0.67 10.65
C ILE A 27 -23.52 0.47 11.20
N PHE A 28 -23.38 -0.02 12.42
CA PHE A 28 -22.09 -0.26 13.04
C PHE A 28 -21.27 -1.31 12.27
N ILE A 29 -21.87 -2.44 11.91
CA ILE A 29 -21.22 -3.47 11.08
C ILE A 29 -20.84 -2.90 9.72
N PHE A 30 -21.71 -2.08 9.11
CA PHE A 30 -21.42 -1.44 7.83
C PHE A 30 -20.21 -0.50 7.92
N ILE A 31 -20.12 0.33 8.97
CA ILE A 31 -18.98 1.21 9.21
C ILE A 31 -17.70 0.41 9.43
N LEU A 32 -17.75 -0.67 10.23
CA LEU A 32 -16.60 -1.56 10.43
C LEU A 32 -16.14 -2.15 9.10
N PHE A 33 -17.06 -2.72 8.32
CA PHE A 33 -16.76 -3.29 7.02
C PHE A 33 -16.08 -2.26 6.10
N LEU A 34 -16.64 -1.04 6.02
CA LEU A 34 -16.08 0.03 5.22
C LEU A 34 -14.67 0.41 5.66
N THR A 35 -14.44 0.51 6.98
CA THR A 35 -13.13 0.86 7.54
C THR A 35 -12.07 -0.18 7.22
N PHE A 36 -12.39 -1.47 7.37
CA PHE A 36 -11.48 -2.56 7.03
C PHE A 36 -11.21 -2.65 5.53
N PHE A 37 -12.25 -2.46 4.71
CA PHE A 37 -12.12 -2.49 3.26
C PHE A 37 -11.24 -1.35 2.76
N LEU A 38 -11.46 -0.12 3.24
CA LEU A 38 -10.63 1.04 2.90
C LEU A 38 -9.18 0.87 3.36
N SER A 39 -8.95 0.29 4.54
CA SER A 39 -7.60 -0.01 5.04
C SER A 39 -6.82 -1.00 4.17
N ASN A 40 -7.49 -1.86 3.40
CA ASN A 40 -6.83 -2.76 2.46
C ASN A 40 -6.47 -2.09 1.13
N LEU A 41 -7.03 -0.91 0.86
CA LEU A 41 -6.66 -0.08 -0.30
C LEU A 41 -5.51 0.89 0.03
N ASP A 42 -5.02 0.87 1.28
CA ASP A 42 -3.90 1.70 1.72
C ASP A 42 -2.57 1.15 1.18
N ASP A 43 -2.05 1.82 0.17
CA ASP A 43 -0.78 1.52 -0.51
C ASP A 43 0.46 1.93 0.30
N ARG A 44 0.27 2.53 1.48
CA ARG A 44 1.35 2.80 2.45
C ARG A 44 1.86 1.54 3.12
N LYS A 45 1.08 0.46 3.05
CA LYS A 45 1.51 -0.87 3.49
C LYS A 45 2.42 -1.49 2.43
N LEU A 46 3.39 -2.28 2.89
CA LEU A 46 4.21 -3.06 1.98
C LEU A 46 3.34 -4.14 1.32
N ILE A 47 3.20 -4.05 0.00
CA ILE A 47 2.37 -4.96 -0.80
C ILE A 47 3.21 -5.60 -1.91
N PRO A 48 2.99 -6.88 -2.26
CA PRO A 48 3.65 -7.48 -3.41
C PRO A 48 3.16 -6.81 -4.70
N LEU A 49 4.09 -6.59 -5.65
CA LEU A 49 3.71 -6.10 -6.97
C LEU A 49 2.91 -7.15 -7.75
N VAL A 50 1.94 -6.67 -8.52
CA VAL A 50 1.16 -7.52 -9.42
C VAL A 50 2.01 -7.87 -10.65
N GLU A 51 1.85 -9.07 -11.20
CA GLU A 51 2.66 -9.60 -12.31
C GLU A 51 2.73 -8.66 -13.54
N ASN A 52 1.61 -8.00 -13.87
CA ASN A 52 1.58 -7.02 -14.96
C ASN A 52 2.49 -5.82 -14.70
N ASP A 53 2.52 -5.32 -13.46
CA ASP A 53 3.37 -4.20 -13.06
C ASP A 53 4.85 -4.61 -13.06
N ILE A 54 5.14 -5.82 -12.59
CA ILE A 54 6.50 -6.40 -12.65
C ILE A 54 6.98 -6.47 -14.10
N THR A 55 6.14 -6.98 -14.99
CA THR A 55 6.47 -7.10 -16.43
C THR A 55 6.71 -5.73 -17.06
N PHE A 56 5.85 -4.75 -16.76
CA PHE A 56 6.00 -3.38 -17.23
C PHE A 56 7.32 -2.76 -16.75
N LEU A 57 7.61 -2.83 -15.44
CA LEU A 57 8.81 -2.25 -14.84
C LEU A 57 10.09 -2.93 -15.35
N ASN A 58 10.10 -4.25 -15.49
CA ASN A 58 11.22 -4.98 -16.08
C ASN A 58 11.49 -4.57 -17.53
N ASN A 59 10.45 -4.32 -18.32
CA ASN A 59 10.60 -3.81 -19.67
C ASN A 59 11.20 -2.40 -19.70
N GLU A 60 10.79 -1.52 -18.78
CA GLU A 60 11.38 -0.18 -18.64
C GLU A 60 12.86 -0.26 -18.20
N ILE A 61 13.19 -1.10 -17.23
CA ILE A 61 14.57 -1.34 -16.78
C ILE A 61 15.42 -1.86 -17.95
N THR A 62 14.90 -2.79 -18.74
CA THR A 62 15.62 -3.35 -19.91
C THR A 62 15.91 -2.27 -20.95
N LYS A 63 14.98 -1.36 -21.21
CA LYS A 63 15.22 -0.22 -22.11
C LYS A 63 16.33 0.70 -21.59
N LEU A 64 16.42 0.90 -20.27
CA LEU A 64 17.49 1.67 -19.65
C LEU A 64 18.83 0.94 -19.74
N LYS A 65 18.89 -0.36 -19.46
CA LYS A 65 20.11 -1.19 -19.59
C LYS A 65 20.68 -1.16 -21.02
N HIS A 66 19.84 -1.00 -22.05
CA HIS A 66 20.32 -0.84 -23.43
C HIS A 66 20.88 0.55 -23.75
N ARG A 67 20.52 1.58 -22.97
CA ARG A 67 20.90 2.97 -23.22
C ARG A 67 22.05 3.44 -22.34
N TYR A 68 22.15 2.92 -21.14
CA TYR A 68 23.10 3.34 -20.12
C TYR A 68 23.82 2.14 -19.53
N ASP A 69 25.10 2.35 -19.20
CA ASP A 69 25.83 1.45 -18.32
C ASP A 69 25.48 1.80 -16.87
N PHE A 70 24.93 0.83 -16.13
CA PHE A 70 24.49 1.07 -14.76
C PHE A 70 25.66 1.23 -13.79
N ASP A 71 26.82 0.65 -14.09
CA ASP A 71 28.02 0.85 -13.27
C ASP A 71 28.49 2.30 -13.39
N GLU A 72 28.52 2.84 -14.61
CA GLU A 72 28.87 4.25 -14.85
C GLU A 72 27.86 5.22 -14.22
N VAL A 73 26.56 4.90 -14.32
CA VAL A 73 25.48 5.69 -13.71
C VAL A 73 25.65 5.72 -12.19
N PHE A 74 25.99 4.59 -11.58
CA PHE A 74 26.22 4.47 -10.14
C PHE A 74 27.46 5.25 -9.69
N GLU A 75 28.60 5.06 -10.35
CA GLU A 75 29.86 5.73 -10.00
C GLU A 75 29.76 7.26 -10.10
N LYS A 76 28.98 7.76 -11.05
CA LYS A 76 28.80 9.20 -11.29
C LYS A 76 27.61 9.81 -10.56
N ASP A 77 26.89 9.03 -9.76
CA ASP A 77 25.65 9.43 -9.06
C ASP A 77 24.64 10.13 -9.99
N LEU A 78 24.36 9.53 -11.15
CA LEU A 78 23.46 10.10 -12.14
C LEU A 78 22.01 9.72 -11.83
N SER A 79 21.13 10.72 -11.70
CA SER A 79 19.68 10.49 -11.70
C SER A 79 19.19 10.27 -13.13
N ILE A 80 18.68 9.08 -13.40
CA ILE A 80 18.14 8.70 -14.72
C ILE A 80 16.67 8.35 -14.62
N HIS A 81 15.93 8.72 -15.66
CA HIS A 81 14.50 8.51 -15.73
C HIS A 81 14.17 7.53 -16.85
N THR A 82 13.21 6.63 -16.60
CA THR A 82 12.62 5.79 -17.64
C THR A 82 11.88 6.66 -18.67
N PRO A 83 11.64 6.15 -19.88
CA PRO A 83 10.74 6.79 -20.84
C PRO A 83 9.35 7.16 -20.29
N SER A 84 8.86 6.41 -19.30
CA SER A 84 7.60 6.69 -18.60
C SER A 84 7.72 7.74 -17.49
N GLY A 85 8.92 8.24 -17.19
CA GLY A 85 9.19 9.27 -16.19
C GLY A 85 9.45 8.72 -14.78
N LEU A 86 9.71 7.42 -14.62
CA LEU A 86 10.08 6.82 -13.33
C LEU A 86 11.56 7.06 -13.07
N GLU A 87 11.92 7.46 -11.85
CA GLU A 87 13.30 7.58 -11.42
C GLU A 87 13.90 6.19 -11.13
N LEU A 88 15.07 5.89 -11.71
CA LEU A 88 15.80 4.68 -11.39
C LEU A 88 16.75 4.95 -10.23
N ILE A 89 16.62 4.14 -9.20
CA ILE A 89 17.51 4.16 -8.03
C ILE A 89 18.35 2.88 -8.08
N LEU A 90 19.67 3.04 -8.02
CA LEU A 90 20.61 1.93 -7.97
C LEU A 90 21.10 1.75 -6.55
N VAL A 91 21.12 0.51 -6.08
CA VAL A 91 21.55 0.16 -4.73
C VAL A 91 22.59 -0.94 -4.82
N ASP A 92 23.78 -0.70 -4.25
CA ASP A 92 24.78 -1.74 -4.07
C ASP A 92 24.41 -2.58 -2.84
N GLN A 93 24.15 -3.86 -3.07
CA GLN A 93 23.76 -4.81 -2.03
C GLN A 93 24.87 -5.11 -1.02
N GLN A 94 26.14 -4.90 -1.37
CA GLN A 94 27.27 -5.18 -0.48
C GLN A 94 27.54 -4.02 0.48
N THR A 95 27.44 -2.79 -0.02
CA THR A 95 27.80 -1.58 0.73
C THR A 95 26.58 -0.80 1.24
N ASN A 96 25.37 -1.13 0.77
CA ASN A 96 24.14 -0.36 0.97
C ASN A 96 24.26 1.10 0.48
N ILE A 97 25.17 1.37 -0.44
CA ILE A 97 25.30 2.67 -1.09
C ILE A 97 24.18 2.80 -2.13
N VAL A 98 23.56 3.98 -2.15
CA VAL A 98 22.45 4.32 -3.04
C VAL A 98 22.90 5.43 -3.98
N SER A 99 22.53 5.32 -5.25
CA SER A 99 22.81 6.29 -6.31
C SER A 99 21.53 6.66 -7.06
N GLY A 100 21.49 7.89 -7.57
CA GLY A 100 20.43 8.36 -8.47
C GLY A 100 19.12 8.70 -7.76
N MET A 101 19.20 9.19 -6.51
CA MET A 101 18.04 9.64 -5.74
C MET A 101 18.34 10.93 -4.99
N GLU A 102 17.34 11.80 -4.86
CA GLU A 102 17.42 12.96 -3.97
C GLU A 102 17.66 12.57 -2.50
N GLN A 103 18.51 13.32 -1.80
CA GLN A 103 18.87 13.05 -0.40
C GLN A 103 17.68 13.09 0.57
N SER A 104 16.64 13.87 0.26
CA SER A 104 15.38 13.94 1.01
C SER A 104 14.69 12.57 1.10
N ASN A 105 14.83 11.72 0.08
CA ASN A 105 14.13 10.46 -0.07
C ASN A 105 14.90 9.24 0.48
N ILE A 106 16.11 9.46 1.04
CA ILE A 106 16.95 8.40 1.63
C ILE A 106 16.24 7.63 2.74
N ARG A 107 15.54 8.33 3.63
CA ARG A 107 14.87 7.69 4.78
C ARG A 107 13.75 6.72 4.34
N PRO A 108 12.80 7.14 3.49
CA PRO A 108 11.84 6.23 2.88
C PRO A 108 12.48 4.99 2.24
N LEU A 109 13.52 5.19 1.42
CA LEU A 109 14.19 4.09 0.73
C LEU A 109 14.84 3.10 1.69
N LEU A 110 15.60 3.57 2.68
CA LEU A 110 16.23 2.68 3.66
C LEU A 110 15.18 1.88 4.46
N SER A 111 14.06 2.52 4.82
CA SER A 111 12.94 1.81 5.45
C SER A 111 12.33 0.76 4.53
N PHE A 112 12.25 1.03 3.23
CA PHE A 112 11.73 0.09 2.25
C PHE A 112 12.69 -1.10 2.10
N LEU A 113 13.97 -0.85 1.82
CA LEU A 113 14.99 -1.89 1.63
C LEU A 113 15.03 -2.85 2.83
N TYR A 114 15.09 -2.32 4.05
CA TYR A 114 15.10 -3.14 5.28
C TYR A 114 13.87 -4.03 5.44
N GLN A 115 12.68 -3.56 5.03
CA GLN A 115 11.45 -4.35 5.10
C GLN A 115 11.33 -5.37 3.96
N THR A 116 12.12 -5.21 2.90
CA THR A 116 12.09 -6.06 1.70
C THR A 116 13.29 -7.00 1.57
N GLU A 117 14.26 -6.92 2.49
CA GLU A 117 15.53 -7.66 2.42
C GLU A 117 15.32 -9.17 2.24
N ASP A 118 14.38 -9.75 2.97
CA ASP A 118 14.06 -11.19 2.92
C ASP A 118 12.97 -11.56 1.90
N ASN A 119 12.41 -10.58 1.18
CA ASN A 119 11.32 -10.83 0.24
C ASN A 119 11.88 -11.22 -1.13
N GLY A 120 11.68 -12.48 -1.53
CA GLY A 120 12.10 -13.00 -2.85
C GLY A 120 11.25 -12.51 -4.04
N VAL A 121 10.37 -11.52 -3.83
CA VAL A 121 9.51 -10.95 -4.87
C VAL A 121 9.55 -9.42 -4.79
N PRO A 122 9.44 -8.72 -5.93
CA PRO A 122 9.32 -7.26 -5.93
C PRO A 122 8.11 -6.80 -5.14
N MET A 123 8.31 -5.83 -4.25
CA MET A 123 7.30 -5.20 -3.43
C MET A 123 7.10 -3.74 -3.83
N ALA A 124 5.97 -3.16 -3.42
CA ALA A 124 5.69 -1.74 -3.55
C ALA A 124 5.29 -1.16 -2.19
N ARG A 125 5.66 0.10 -1.97
CA ARG A 125 5.21 0.87 -0.81
C ARG A 125 5.17 2.36 -1.13
N SER A 126 4.08 3.00 -0.72
CA SER A 126 3.93 4.44 -0.79
C SER A 126 4.35 5.12 0.53
N PHE A 127 5.06 6.23 0.42
CA PHE A 127 5.52 7.12 1.48
C PHE A 127 5.06 8.53 1.12
N ASP A 128 3.91 8.94 1.67
CA ASP A 128 3.26 10.20 1.31
C ASP A 128 3.07 10.32 -0.21
N ASP A 129 3.86 11.15 -0.89
CA ASP A 129 3.80 11.39 -2.34
C ASP A 129 4.80 10.53 -3.16
N LEU A 130 5.65 9.75 -2.49
CA LEU A 130 6.66 8.89 -3.11
C LEU A 130 6.21 7.43 -3.11
N ARG A 131 6.25 6.76 -4.28
CA ARG A 131 6.05 5.31 -4.35
C ARG A 131 7.32 4.61 -4.78
N ILE A 132 7.80 3.70 -3.94
CA ILE A 132 8.98 2.87 -4.21
C ILE A 132 8.50 1.49 -4.65
N ASN A 133 9.07 0.99 -5.75
CA ASN A 133 8.80 -0.34 -6.29
C ASN A 133 10.14 -1.07 -6.43
N GLY A 134 10.25 -2.29 -5.90
CA GLY A 134 11.48 -3.08 -5.96
C GLY A 134 11.63 -4.09 -4.82
N HIS A 135 12.80 -4.68 -4.63
CA HIS A 135 13.96 -4.60 -5.52
C HIS A 135 13.74 -5.45 -6.79
N PHE A 136 14.41 -5.09 -7.88
CA PHE A 136 14.45 -5.84 -9.13
C PHE A 136 15.90 -6.28 -9.39
N TYR A 137 16.10 -7.49 -9.90
CA TYR A 137 17.42 -8.06 -10.22
C TYR A 137 17.66 -8.02 -11.75
#